data_AF-A0AAJ1LC69-F1
#
_entry.id   AF-A0AAJ1LC69-F1
#
_cell.length_a   1.000
_cell.length_b   1.000
_cell.length_c   1.000
_cell.angle_alpha   90.00
_cell.angle_beta   90.00
_cell.angle_gamma   90.00
#
_symmetry.space_group_name_H-M   'P 1'
#
loop_
_entity.id
_entity.type
_entity.pdbx_description
1 polymer ?
#
loop_
_entity_poly.entity_id
_entity_poly.type
_entity_poly.pdbx_seq_one_letter_code
_entity_poly.pdbx_strand_id
1 'polypeptide(L)'
;MNSYERVFAAYNNKDFDSFPALNPTSIITYELMKNNNAFFPSAHLHPIETYDLAVAGHKELGFDSLSPYFSIHLEAAALGAKIDFSFKKGMPQVIEKPIKKIDDFTLPKNFLEKKEYIEFNKIIKK
;
A
#
# COMPACT_ATOMS: atom_id res chain seq x y z
N MET A 1 -4.70 -23.00 12.53
CA MET A 1 -4.03 -21.71 12.81
C MET A 1 -4.78 -20.61 12.08
N ASN A 2 -4.82 -19.39 12.61
CA ASN A 2 -5.30 -18.24 11.84
C ASN A 2 -4.23 -17.77 10.84
N SER A 3 -4.58 -16.86 9.92
CA SER A 3 -3.65 -16.37 8.91
C SER A 3 -2.38 -15.75 9.50
N TYR A 4 -2.50 -14.92 10.54
CA TYR A 4 -1.35 -14.32 11.21
C TYR A 4 -0.41 -15.39 11.80
N GLU A 5 -0.96 -16.35 12.55
CA GLU A 5 -0.20 -17.45 13.14
C GLU A 5 0.54 -18.27 12.07
N ARG A 6 -0.13 -18.58 10.95
CA ARG A 6 0.44 -19.35 9.84
C ARG A 6 1.60 -18.62 9.17
N VAL A 7 1.43 -17.33 8.86
CA VAL A 7 2.48 -16.50 8.24
C VAL A 7 3.70 -16.43 9.15
N PHE A 8 3.50 -16.13 10.43
CA PHE A 8 4.62 -16.00 11.35
C PHE A 8 5.27 -17.34 11.71
N ALA A 9 4.54 -18.45 11.70
CA ALA A 9 5.14 -19.77 11.84
C ALA A 9 6.07 -20.09 10.66
N ALA A 10 5.61 -19.89 9.43
CA ALA A 10 6.43 -20.07 8.23
C ALA A 10 7.66 -19.15 8.24
N TYR A 11 7.49 -17.86 8.58
CA TYR A 11 8.60 -16.90 8.66
C TYR A 11 9.66 -17.29 9.71
N ASN A 12 9.23 -17.81 10.86
CA ASN A 12 10.12 -18.21 11.95
C ASN A 12 10.59 -19.66 11.87
N ASN A 13 10.38 -20.34 10.74
CA ASN A 13 10.74 -21.76 10.55
C ASN A 13 10.18 -22.69 11.64
N LYS A 14 8.91 -22.49 11.99
CA LYS A 14 8.12 -23.34 12.92
C LYS A 14 7.10 -24.17 12.13
N ASP A 15 6.52 -25.18 12.77
CA ASP A 15 5.44 -25.98 12.17
C ASP A 15 4.20 -25.11 11.86
N PHE A 16 3.57 -25.38 10.72
CA PHE A 16 2.35 -24.71 10.27
C PHE A 16 1.38 -25.70 9.61
N ASP A 17 0.10 -25.32 9.55
CA ASP A 17 -0.99 -26.17 9.04
C ASP A 17 -1.12 -26.19 7.51
N SER A 18 -0.72 -25.11 6.83
CA SER A 18 -0.65 -24.99 5.36
C SER A 18 0.33 -23.89 4.96
N PHE A 19 0.83 -23.91 3.73
CA PHE A 19 1.66 -22.81 3.21
C PHE A 19 0.85 -21.51 3.15
N PRO A 20 1.34 -20.41 3.75
CA PRO A 20 0.63 -19.14 3.69
C PRO A 20 0.71 -18.50 2.30
N ALA A 21 -0.39 -17.92 1.85
CA ALA A 21 -0.46 -17.12 0.62
C ALA A 21 -0.33 -15.63 0.96
N LEU A 22 0.78 -15.00 0.56
CA LEU A 22 1.05 -13.59 0.84
C LEU A 22 0.83 -12.70 -0.40
N ASN A 23 0.52 -11.42 -0.16
CA ASN A 23 0.45 -10.39 -1.19
C ASN A 23 1.37 -9.20 -0.85
N PRO A 24 2.69 -9.28 -1.09
CA PRO A 24 3.60 -8.16 -0.80
C PRO A 24 3.41 -6.96 -1.74
N THR A 25 2.71 -7.14 -2.86
CA THR A 25 2.41 -6.11 -3.85
C THR A 25 0.91 -5.91 -4.00
N SER A 26 0.51 -4.83 -4.67
CA SER A 26 -0.89 -4.59 -5.04
C SER A 26 -1.46 -5.77 -5.81
N ILE A 27 -2.62 -6.25 -5.37
CA ILE A 27 -3.44 -7.26 -6.06
C ILE A 27 -4.72 -6.65 -6.61
N ILE A 28 -4.86 -5.32 -6.52
CA ILE A 28 -6.11 -4.63 -6.80
C ILE A 28 -6.40 -4.63 -8.30
N THR A 29 -7.52 -5.23 -8.66
CA THR A 29 -8.09 -5.20 -10.01
C THR A 29 -9.28 -4.26 -10.06
N TYR A 30 -9.74 -3.90 -11.26
CA TYR A 30 -10.97 -3.12 -11.42
C TYR A 30 -12.21 -3.83 -10.84
N GLU A 31 -12.24 -5.16 -10.88
CA GLU A 31 -13.33 -5.95 -10.31
C GLU A 31 -13.34 -5.87 -8.78
N LEU A 32 -12.18 -5.98 -8.14
CA LEU A 32 -12.05 -5.75 -6.68
C LEU A 32 -12.48 -4.34 -6.30
N MET A 33 -12.10 -3.33 -7.10
CA MET A 33 -12.56 -1.94 -6.88
C MET A 33 -14.07 -1.81 -6.93
N LYS A 34 -14.70 -2.42 -7.94
CA LYS A 34 -16.15 -2.41 -8.13
C LYS A 34 -16.88 -3.13 -6.99
N ASN A 35 -16.39 -4.29 -6.57
CA ASN A 35 -17.00 -5.09 -5.50
C ASN A 35 -16.95 -4.39 -4.14
N ASN A 36 -15.92 -3.58 -3.90
CA ASN A 36 -15.71 -2.88 -2.63
C ASN A 36 -16.09 -1.40 -2.66
N ASN A 37 -16.64 -0.90 -3.79
CA ASN A 37 -16.95 0.51 -4.00
C ASN A 37 -15.78 1.47 -3.66
N ALA A 38 -14.55 1.05 -3.95
CA ALA A 38 -13.33 1.77 -3.63
C ALA A 38 -12.44 1.80 -4.87
N PHE A 39 -12.20 2.98 -5.43
CA PHE A 39 -11.57 3.13 -6.74
C PHE A 39 -10.27 3.90 -6.68
N PHE A 40 -9.38 3.61 -7.63
CA PHE A 40 -8.31 4.56 -7.93
C PHE A 40 -8.88 5.80 -8.63
N PRO A 41 -8.40 7.00 -8.28
CA PRO A 41 -7.25 7.23 -7.40
C PRO A 41 -7.58 7.46 -5.91
N SER A 42 -8.86 7.45 -5.53
CA SER A 42 -9.29 7.70 -4.14
C SER A 42 -8.54 6.81 -3.15
N ALA A 43 -8.45 5.52 -3.46
CA ALA A 43 -7.78 4.54 -2.60
C ALA A 43 -6.25 4.65 -2.56
N HIS A 44 -5.62 5.60 -3.26
CA HIS A 44 -4.22 5.95 -3.03
C HIS A 44 -4.05 7.05 -1.97
N LEU A 45 -5.11 7.81 -1.69
CA LEU A 45 -5.03 9.06 -0.92
C LEU A 45 -5.91 9.03 0.33
N HIS A 46 -6.93 8.16 0.36
CA HIS A 46 -7.93 8.13 1.41
C HIS A 46 -7.87 6.82 2.21
N PRO A 47 -7.68 6.90 3.54
CA PRO A 47 -7.50 5.72 4.38
C PRO A 47 -8.65 4.72 4.39
N ILE A 48 -9.90 5.17 4.21
CA ILE A 48 -11.08 4.29 4.26
C ILE A 48 -11.09 3.38 3.03
N GLU A 49 -11.01 3.97 1.84
CA GLU A 49 -10.97 3.22 0.58
C GLU A 49 -9.71 2.38 0.46
N THR A 50 -8.59 2.83 1.05
CA THR A 50 -7.37 2.03 1.13
C THR A 50 -7.58 0.78 1.99
N TYR A 51 -8.20 0.94 3.16
CA TYR A 51 -8.52 -0.17 4.05
C TYR A 51 -9.48 -1.17 3.38
N ASP A 52 -10.56 -0.68 2.76
CA ASP A 52 -11.56 -1.54 2.12
C ASP A 52 -10.93 -2.43 1.03
N LEU A 53 -10.06 -1.86 0.19
CA LEU A 53 -9.32 -2.62 -0.82
C LEU A 53 -8.23 -3.53 -0.24
N ALA A 54 -7.55 -3.12 0.83
CA ALA A 54 -6.54 -3.95 1.47
C ALA A 54 -7.17 -5.23 2.02
N VAL A 55 -8.33 -5.09 2.67
CA VAL A 55 -9.11 -6.17 3.27
C VAL A 55 -9.74 -7.09 2.22
N ALA A 56 -10.09 -6.56 1.04
CA ALA A 56 -10.66 -7.33 -0.06
C ALA A 56 -9.78 -8.53 -0.46
N GLY A 57 -8.46 -8.37 -0.47
CA GLY A 57 -7.53 -9.46 -0.77
C GLY A 57 -7.65 -10.65 0.19
N HIS A 58 -7.82 -10.39 1.49
CA HIS A 58 -8.05 -11.44 2.47
C HIS A 58 -9.47 -12.03 2.37
N LYS A 59 -10.49 -11.17 2.29
CA LYS A 59 -11.90 -11.60 2.35
C LYS A 59 -12.40 -12.29 1.09
N GLU A 60 -12.01 -11.80 -0.09
CA GLU A 60 -12.51 -12.31 -1.38
C GLU A 60 -11.58 -13.34 -2.00
N LEU A 61 -10.26 -13.21 -1.81
CA LEU A 61 -9.25 -14.06 -2.46
C LEU A 61 -8.54 -15.03 -1.51
N GLY A 62 -8.71 -14.88 -0.19
CA GLY A 62 -8.15 -15.79 0.80
C GLY A 62 -6.65 -15.62 1.08
N PHE A 63 -6.05 -14.47 0.75
CA PHE A 63 -4.66 -14.18 1.15
C PHE A 63 -4.51 -14.14 2.67
N ASP A 64 -3.41 -14.66 3.20
CA ASP A 64 -3.09 -14.63 4.63
C ASP A 64 -2.50 -13.28 5.10
N SER A 65 -2.33 -12.33 4.18
CA SER A 65 -1.84 -10.98 4.47
C SER A 65 -2.72 -9.90 3.85
N LEU A 66 -2.52 -8.67 4.33
CA LEU A 66 -3.11 -7.45 3.80
C LEU A 66 -2.00 -6.58 3.24
N SER A 67 -2.26 -5.93 2.10
CA SER A 67 -1.36 -4.95 1.51
C SER A 67 -2.09 -3.62 1.38
N PRO A 68 -1.97 -2.71 2.36
CA PRO A 68 -2.62 -1.40 2.32
C PRO A 68 -1.86 -0.38 1.44
N TYR A 69 -1.09 -0.88 0.47
CA TYR A 69 -0.12 -0.09 -0.28
C TYR A 69 -0.16 -0.47 -1.77
N PHE A 70 -0.72 0.41 -2.60
CA PHE A 70 -1.04 0.08 -4.00
C PHE A 70 -0.13 0.70 -5.06
N SER A 71 0.77 1.60 -4.65
CA SER A 71 1.73 2.27 -5.54
C SER A 71 2.96 2.65 -4.75
N ILE A 72 4.14 2.69 -5.38
CA ILE A 72 5.41 3.10 -4.76
C ILE A 72 5.59 4.63 -4.64
N HIS A 73 4.53 5.40 -4.86
CA HIS A 73 4.63 6.84 -5.04
C HIS A 73 4.29 7.66 -3.79
N LEU A 74 3.87 7.04 -2.68
CA LEU A 74 3.70 7.76 -1.42
C LEU A 74 5.06 8.16 -0.82
N GLU A 75 6.09 7.29 -0.85
CA GLU A 75 7.42 7.69 -0.39
C GLU A 75 8.05 8.71 -1.35
N ALA A 76 7.86 8.55 -2.66
CA ALA A 76 8.34 9.51 -3.64
C ALA A 76 7.74 10.91 -3.39
N ALA A 77 6.43 11.00 -3.13
CA ALA A 77 5.77 12.24 -2.76
C ALA A 77 6.29 12.81 -1.43
N ALA A 78 6.50 11.96 -0.42
CA ALA A 78 7.07 12.38 0.87
C ALA A 78 8.52 12.90 0.74
N LEU A 79 9.28 12.39 -0.23
CA LEU A 79 10.62 12.88 -0.61
C LEU A 79 10.58 14.15 -1.50
N GLY A 80 9.39 14.64 -1.86
CA GLY A 80 9.19 15.89 -2.60
C GLY A 80 8.94 15.74 -4.09
N ALA A 81 8.80 14.51 -4.61
CA ALA A 81 8.40 14.33 -6.00
C ALA A 81 6.97 14.82 -6.22
N LYS A 82 6.71 15.44 -7.37
CA LYS A 82 5.33 15.74 -7.78
C LYS A 82 4.76 14.51 -8.46
N ILE A 83 3.69 13.98 -7.89
CA ILE A 83 3.02 12.78 -8.38
C ILE A 83 1.67 13.18 -8.97
N ASP A 84 1.39 12.70 -10.17
CA ASP A 84 0.04 12.69 -10.72
C ASP A 84 -0.70 11.43 -10.26
N PHE A 85 -1.61 11.63 -9.31
CA PHE A 85 -2.52 10.59 -8.85
C PHE A 85 -3.79 10.52 -9.70
N SER A 86 -4.05 11.43 -10.65
CA SER A 86 -5.36 11.52 -11.32
C SER A 86 -5.66 10.39 -12.32
N PHE A 87 -4.69 9.51 -12.58
CA PHE A 87 -4.78 8.48 -13.61
C PHE A 87 -5.73 7.34 -13.23
N LYS A 88 -7.00 7.45 -13.63
CA LYS A 88 -8.08 6.50 -13.28
C LYS A 88 -7.91 5.08 -13.82
N LYS A 89 -7.16 4.90 -14.90
CA LYS A 89 -6.99 3.61 -15.60
C LYS A 89 -5.62 2.97 -15.37
N GLY A 90 -4.81 3.51 -14.48
CA GLY A 90 -3.51 2.94 -14.17
C GLY A 90 -2.95 3.45 -12.85
N MET A 91 -1.64 3.31 -12.69
CA MET A 91 -0.95 3.70 -11.46
C MET A 91 -0.53 5.17 -11.50
N PRO A 92 -0.35 5.82 -10.32
CA PRO A 92 0.19 7.17 -10.24
C PRO A 92 1.54 7.28 -10.94
N GLN A 93 1.92 8.49 -11.38
CA GLN A 93 3.17 8.73 -12.09
C GLN A 93 3.93 9.92 -11.51
N VAL A 94 5.26 9.84 -11.52
CA VAL A 94 6.12 10.99 -11.21
C VAL A 94 6.08 11.96 -12.38
N ILE A 95 5.62 13.19 -12.15
CA ILE A 95 5.61 14.27 -13.15
C ILE A 95 6.72 15.30 -12.89
N GLU A 96 7.28 15.34 -11.69
CA GLU A 96 8.44 16.19 -11.37
C GLU A 96 9.33 15.49 -10.33
N LYS A 97 10.65 15.46 -10.60
CA LYS A 97 11.63 14.88 -9.68
C LYS A 97 12.05 15.93 -8.63
N PRO A 98 12.25 15.54 -7.36
CA PRO A 98 12.66 16.48 -6.31
C PRO A 98 14.13 16.92 -6.42
N ILE A 99 14.94 16.17 -7.19
CA ILE A 99 16.38 16.38 -7.32
C ILE A 99 16.79 16.29 -8.80
N LYS A 100 17.89 16.96 -9.16
CA LYS A 100 18.48 16.87 -10.51
C LYS A 100 19.61 15.85 -10.56
N LYS A 101 20.41 15.77 -9.50
CA LYS A 101 21.48 14.79 -9.31
C LYS A 101 21.42 14.20 -7.90
N ILE A 102 22.07 13.05 -7.70
CA ILE A 102 22.06 12.34 -6.42
C ILE A 102 22.67 13.18 -5.27
N ASP A 103 23.68 13.99 -5.56
CA ASP A 103 24.33 14.87 -4.57
C ASP A 103 23.41 15.95 -4.02
N ASP A 104 22.29 16.25 -4.70
CA ASP A 104 21.30 17.23 -4.21
C ASP A 104 20.41 16.61 -3.11
N PHE A 105 20.46 15.28 -2.93
CA PHE A 105 19.59 14.59 -2.01
C PHE A 105 19.95 14.90 -0.56
N THR A 106 18.97 15.38 0.19
CA THR A 106 19.02 15.44 1.65
C THR A 106 17.71 14.87 2.17
N LEU A 107 17.78 13.86 3.05
CA LEU A 107 16.60 13.30 3.69
C LEU A 107 15.89 14.39 4.50
N PRO A 108 14.61 14.70 4.24
CA PRO A 108 13.88 15.67 5.04
C PRO A 108 13.81 15.22 6.50
N LYS A 109 14.17 16.10 7.45
CA LYS A 109 14.11 15.77 8.90
C LYS A 109 12.71 15.33 9.35
N ASN A 110 11.67 15.85 8.71
CA ASN A 110 10.27 15.54 8.95
C ASN A 110 9.70 14.50 7.97
N PHE A 111 10.53 13.61 7.42
CA PHE A 111 10.11 12.64 6.41
C PHE A 111 8.94 11.76 6.86
N LEU A 112 8.96 11.24 8.09
CA LEU A 112 7.88 10.40 8.64
C LEU A 112 6.65 11.20 9.10
N GLU A 113 6.77 12.53 9.16
CA GLU A 113 5.69 13.45 9.53
C GLU A 113 5.00 14.05 8.29
N LYS A 114 5.36 13.58 7.09
CA LYS A 114 4.68 13.98 5.87
C LYS A 114 3.26 13.45 5.83
N LYS A 115 2.37 14.17 5.15
CA LYS A 115 0.95 13.82 5.04
C LYS A 115 0.74 12.39 4.55
N GLU A 116 1.59 11.91 3.65
CA GLU A 116 1.53 10.57 3.06
C GLU A 116 1.62 9.48 4.15
N TYR A 117 2.56 9.63 5.10
CA TYR A 117 2.70 8.70 6.22
C TYR A 117 1.65 8.92 7.31
N ILE A 118 1.26 10.16 7.57
CA ILE A 118 0.20 10.47 8.54
C ILE A 118 -1.11 9.79 8.13
N GLU A 119 -1.49 9.92 6.86
CA GLU A 119 -2.71 9.28 6.34
C GLU A 119 -2.56 7.76 6.31
N PHE A 120 -1.41 7.23 5.87
CA PHE A 120 -1.16 5.80 5.86
C PHE A 120 -1.26 5.17 7.27
N ASN A 121 -0.74 5.83 8.29
CA ASN A 121 -0.81 5.37 9.68
C ASN A 121 -2.25 5.29 10.23
N LYS A 122 -3.21 5.99 9.63
CA LYS A 122 -4.64 5.87 10.00
C LYS A 122 -5.24 4.54 9.54
N ILE A 123 -4.62 3.87 8.56
CA ILE A 123 -5.05 2.56 8.07
C ILE A 123 -4.60 1.47 9.05
N ILE A 124 -3.33 1.49 9.47
CA ILE A 124 -2.73 0.44 10.31
C ILE A 124 -3.32 0.39 11.72
N LYS A 125 -3.82 1.52 12.24
CA LYS A 125 -4.37 1.63 13.60
C LYS A 125 -5.84 1.21 13.72
N LYS A 126 -6.49 0.80 12.61
CA LYS A 126 -7.86 0.28 12.60
C LYS A 126 -7.83 -1.24 12.61
#